data_AF-A0AAJ0XJU0-F1
#
_entry.id   AF-A0AAJ0XJU0-F1
#
_cell.length_a   1.000
_cell.length_b   1.000
_cell.length_c   1.000
_cell.angle_alpha   90.00
_cell.angle_beta   90.00
_cell.angle_gamma   90.00
#
_symmetry.space_group_name_H-M   'P 1'
#
loop_
_entity.id
_entity.type
_entity.pdbx_description
1 polymer ?
#
loop_
_entity_poly.entity_id
_entity_poly.type
_entity_poly.pdbx_seq_one_letter_code
_entity_poly.pdbx_strand_id
1 'polypeptide(L)'
;MFGFLKKQLQKGVEKLARKVKEEGPEEEVAAKAKPAAAERAAKAPVAKRKAKVTLPPSERPIEVREDEAHERLAGPAEEEGAPAETMEIWKEPEAVAAAEPEKKGLFSRLRGAVTEKTLTAEDIDGFFDESETELLQNNVAIEVSDFLRKELKEKLVEKPIKRSQAESVVLRAFEESIFDAVNQGSIDLEGKIKAARKEGRPLLVVFLGFNGSGKTSSIGKLAQYLTRHKHGVVVAAGDTFRAASIEQLETHAKRVGVDIVKHRYGADAAAVIFDAVQHARSTGLDVVLADTAGRTHTDKNLMEE
;
A
#
# COMPACT_ATOMS: atom_id res chain seq x y z
N MET A 1 -0.13 -17.23 1.66
CA MET A 1 0.80 -16.41 0.84
C MET A 1 2.03 -15.99 1.65
N PHE A 2 1.87 -15.36 2.82
CA PHE A 2 2.98 -14.91 3.69
C PHE A 2 3.93 -16.00 4.24
N GLY A 3 3.49 -17.26 4.33
CA GLY A 3 4.34 -18.36 4.79
C GLY A 3 5.47 -18.77 3.83
N PHE A 4 5.35 -18.41 2.54
CA PHE A 4 6.40 -18.64 1.55
C PHE A 4 7.52 -17.61 1.72
N LEU A 5 7.16 -16.33 1.79
CA LEU A 5 8.10 -15.22 2.02
C LEU A 5 8.88 -15.40 3.33
N LYS A 6 8.18 -15.76 4.41
CA LYS A 6 8.84 -16.06 5.71
C LYS A 6 9.88 -17.17 5.59
N LYS A 7 9.58 -18.24 4.83
CA LYS A 7 10.51 -19.37 4.63
C LYS A 7 11.69 -19.00 3.73
N GLN A 8 11.51 -18.11 2.75
CA GLN A 8 12.60 -17.67 1.87
C GLN A 8 13.53 -16.67 2.56
N LEU A 9 12.96 -15.74 3.34
CA LEU A 9 13.73 -14.85 4.21
C LEU A 9 14.59 -15.66 5.21
N GLN A 10 14.01 -16.68 5.85
CA GLN A 10 14.77 -17.58 6.73
C GLN A 10 15.92 -18.30 5.99
N LYS A 11 15.70 -18.73 4.75
CA LYS A 11 16.74 -19.37 3.93
C LYS A 11 17.84 -18.39 3.48
N GLY A 12 17.48 -17.14 3.16
CA GLY A 12 18.43 -16.08 2.86
C GLY A 12 19.32 -15.75 4.06
N VAL A 13 18.71 -15.66 5.24
CA VAL A 13 19.42 -15.45 6.52
C VAL A 13 20.35 -16.61 6.85
N GLU A 14 19.91 -17.86 6.64
CA GLU A 14 20.77 -19.04 6.82
C GLU A 14 21.95 -19.09 5.84
N LYS A 15 21.76 -18.65 4.60
CA LYS A 15 22.83 -18.55 3.60
C LYS A 15 23.85 -17.48 3.97
N LEU A 16 23.40 -16.32 4.40
CA LEU A 16 24.27 -15.24 4.86
C LEU A 16 25.13 -15.72 6.06
N ALA A 17 24.55 -16.48 6.98
CA ALA A 17 25.25 -17.07 8.11
C ALA A 17 26.30 -18.13 7.71
N ARG A 18 26.13 -18.82 6.57
CA ARG A 18 27.11 -19.76 6.04
C ARG A 18 28.28 -19.07 5.35
N LYS A 19 28.02 -17.99 4.61
CA LYS A 19 29.06 -17.23 3.89
C LYS A 19 30.09 -16.60 4.83
N VAL A 20 29.63 -16.16 6.01
CA VAL A 20 30.48 -15.65 7.12
C VAL A 20 31.41 -16.72 7.71
N LYS A 21 31.19 -18.00 7.40
CA LYS A 21 31.91 -19.14 7.99
C LYS A 21 33.06 -19.65 7.11
N GLU A 22 33.14 -19.24 5.83
CA GLU A 22 34.07 -19.83 4.85
C GLU A 22 35.15 -18.86 4.31
N GLU A 23 35.04 -17.54 4.51
CA GLU A 23 36.06 -16.60 4.01
C GLU A 23 37.08 -16.21 5.11
N GLY A 24 38.20 -16.95 5.15
CA GLY A 24 39.48 -16.45 5.67
C GLY A 24 40.19 -15.60 4.59
N PRO A 25 41.16 -14.74 4.96
CA PRO A 25 41.64 -13.70 4.07
C PRO A 25 42.53 -14.28 2.95
N GLU A 26 42.13 -14.10 1.70
CA GLU A 26 43.03 -14.23 0.55
C GLU A 26 43.72 -12.88 0.28
N GLU A 27 45.04 -12.96 0.08
CA GLU A 27 45.93 -11.84 -0.22
C GLU A 27 45.59 -11.14 -1.54
N GLU A 28 45.60 -9.82 -1.46
CA GLU A 28 45.55 -8.88 -2.57
C GLU A 28 46.88 -8.90 -3.34
N VAL A 29 46.87 -9.18 -4.66
CA VAL A 29 47.99 -8.82 -5.54
C VAL A 29 47.51 -8.04 -6.77
N ALA A 30 48.11 -6.86 -6.86
CA ALA A 30 47.93 -5.75 -7.77
C ALA A 30 47.93 -6.03 -9.29
N ALA A 31 47.02 -5.31 -9.95
CA ALA A 31 47.21 -4.45 -11.13
C ALA A 31 48.16 -4.86 -12.27
N LYS A 32 47.63 -4.82 -13.49
CA LYS A 32 48.30 -4.21 -14.66
C LYS A 32 47.29 -3.74 -15.70
N ALA A 33 47.44 -2.50 -16.14
CA ALA A 33 46.62 -1.83 -17.14
C ALA A 33 47.39 -1.53 -18.44
N LYS A 34 46.62 -1.57 -19.55
CA LYS A 34 46.72 -0.82 -20.83
C LYS A 34 47.74 -1.25 -21.92
N PRO A 35 47.57 -0.85 -23.21
CA PRO A 35 46.41 -0.25 -23.92
C PRO A 35 46.13 -0.70 -25.40
N ALA A 36 44.97 -0.26 -25.92
CA ALA A 36 44.63 0.32 -27.26
C ALA A 36 44.81 -0.45 -28.60
N ALA A 37 43.71 -0.51 -29.38
CA ALA A 37 43.54 -0.07 -30.79
C ALA A 37 42.04 -0.26 -31.17
N ALA A 38 41.21 0.76 -31.41
CA ALA A 38 41.13 1.67 -32.56
C ALA A 38 40.77 0.97 -33.89
N GLU A 39 39.50 1.02 -34.30
CA GLU A 39 39.14 1.18 -35.72
C GLU A 39 37.79 1.90 -35.92
N ARG A 40 37.83 2.90 -36.82
CA ARG A 40 36.71 3.65 -37.44
C ARG A 40 36.03 2.72 -38.47
N ALA A 41 34.92 2.95 -39.17
CA ALA A 41 33.98 4.02 -39.54
C ALA A 41 32.66 3.27 -39.91
N ALA A 42 31.45 3.82 -40.12
CA ALA A 42 31.06 4.95 -40.95
C ALA A 42 29.55 5.27 -40.72
N LYS A 43 29.16 6.53 -40.91
CA LYS A 43 27.77 7.00 -41.14
C LYS A 43 27.46 6.81 -42.64
N ALA A 44 26.24 6.61 -43.15
CA ALA A 44 24.98 7.40 -43.02
C ALA A 44 23.86 6.68 -43.88
N PRO A 45 22.70 7.28 -44.23
CA PRO A 45 21.59 7.86 -43.46
C PRO A 45 20.17 7.35 -43.88
N VAL A 46 19.10 8.06 -43.43
CA VAL A 46 17.68 8.13 -43.92
C VAL A 46 16.77 6.95 -43.49
N ALA A 47 15.49 7.06 -43.09
CA ALA A 47 14.43 8.03 -43.34
C ALA A 47 13.32 7.98 -42.26
N LYS A 48 12.65 9.13 -42.04
CA LYS A 48 11.38 9.24 -41.29
C LYS A 48 10.23 8.66 -42.12
N ARG A 49 9.42 7.76 -41.55
CA ARG A 49 8.07 7.45 -42.06
C ARG A 49 7.05 7.58 -40.93
N LYS A 50 6.08 8.48 -41.14
CA LYS A 50 4.84 8.58 -40.36
C LYS A 50 3.91 7.45 -40.81
N ALA A 51 3.40 6.65 -39.88
CA ALA A 51 2.31 5.72 -40.13
C ALA A 51 1.03 6.24 -39.46
N LYS A 52 0.02 6.52 -40.29
CA LYS A 52 -1.39 6.68 -39.90
C LYS A 52 -1.89 5.33 -39.39
N VAL A 53 -2.49 5.29 -38.20
CA VAL A 53 -3.31 4.18 -37.76
C VAL A 53 -4.78 4.61 -37.85
N THR A 54 -5.51 3.96 -38.75
CA THR A 54 -6.97 4.02 -38.89
C THR A 54 -7.60 3.04 -37.90
N LEU A 55 -8.54 3.52 -37.08
CA LEU A 55 -9.39 2.69 -36.21
C LEU A 55 -10.49 1.98 -37.05
N PRO A 56 -10.78 0.70 -36.81
CA PRO A 56 -11.98 0.05 -37.36
C PRO A 56 -13.26 0.45 -36.60
N PRO A 57 -14.45 0.31 -37.23
CA PRO A 57 -15.70 0.93 -36.77
C PRO A 57 -16.41 0.18 -35.63
N SER A 58 -17.23 0.95 -34.91
CA SER A 58 -18.08 0.56 -33.77
C SER A 58 -19.10 -0.54 -34.09
N GLU A 59 -19.19 -1.54 -33.23
CA GLU A 59 -20.33 -2.45 -33.16
C GLU A 59 -21.40 -1.93 -32.19
N ARG A 60 -22.66 -2.10 -32.58
CA ARG A 60 -23.88 -1.60 -31.91
C ARG A 60 -24.20 -2.39 -30.64
N PRO A 61 -24.98 -1.83 -29.69
CA PRO A 61 -25.31 -2.50 -28.43
C PRO A 61 -26.22 -3.72 -28.65
N ILE A 62 -25.93 -4.79 -27.93
CA ILE A 62 -26.78 -5.97 -27.80
C ILE A 62 -27.88 -5.63 -26.77
N GLU A 63 -29.14 -5.63 -27.19
CA GLU A 63 -30.29 -5.59 -26.29
C GLU A 63 -30.39 -6.92 -25.54
N VAL A 64 -30.37 -6.88 -24.21
CA VAL A 64 -30.71 -8.04 -23.36
C VAL A 64 -32.00 -7.73 -22.64
N ARG A 65 -33.00 -8.57 -22.91
CA ARG A 65 -34.33 -8.59 -22.32
C ARG A 65 -34.24 -8.82 -20.81
N GLU A 66 -35.01 -8.03 -20.06
CA GLU A 66 -35.45 -8.35 -18.70
C GLU A 66 -36.32 -9.61 -18.75
N ASP A 67 -36.02 -10.61 -17.91
CA ASP A 67 -37.03 -11.40 -17.19
C ASP A 67 -36.38 -12.41 -16.22
N GLU A 68 -36.88 -12.36 -14.98
CA GLU A 68 -37.04 -13.45 -14.00
C GLU A 68 -35.81 -14.12 -13.35
N ALA A 69 -35.46 -13.63 -12.14
CA ALA A 69 -35.05 -14.47 -11.01
C ALA A 69 -35.32 -13.76 -9.67
N HIS A 70 -36.60 -13.60 -9.33
CA HIS A 70 -37.02 -13.45 -7.93
C HIS A 70 -37.02 -14.83 -7.24
N GLU A 71 -36.77 -14.81 -5.94
CA GLU A 71 -36.86 -15.93 -4.99
C GLU A 71 -35.79 -17.03 -5.09
N ARG A 72 -34.73 -16.83 -4.31
CA ARG A 72 -34.45 -17.68 -3.12
C ARG A 72 -33.35 -17.03 -2.27
N LEU A 73 -33.36 -17.36 -0.98
CA LEU A 73 -32.42 -16.98 0.08
C LEU A 73 -32.93 -15.90 1.06
N ALA A 74 -34.07 -16.21 1.70
CA ALA A 74 -34.28 -15.84 3.09
C ALA A 74 -33.88 -17.04 3.97
N GLY A 75 -32.88 -16.85 4.81
CA GLY A 75 -32.46 -17.78 5.86
C GLY A 75 -31.69 -17.00 6.94
N PRO A 76 -31.91 -17.26 8.23
CA PRO A 76 -31.29 -16.50 9.30
C PRO A 76 -29.78 -16.77 9.36
N ALA A 77 -28.99 -15.71 9.53
CA ALA A 77 -27.56 -15.82 9.78
C ALA A 77 -27.35 -16.28 11.23
N GLU A 78 -26.86 -17.51 11.41
CA GLU A 78 -26.29 -17.97 12.66
C GLU A 78 -24.90 -17.32 12.84
N GLU A 79 -24.70 -16.65 13.98
CA GLU A 79 -23.39 -16.14 14.42
C GLU A 79 -22.53 -17.32 14.89
N GLU A 80 -21.59 -17.76 14.05
CA GLU A 80 -20.45 -18.55 14.52
C GLU A 80 -19.39 -17.60 15.09
N GLY A 81 -19.25 -17.62 16.42
CA GLY A 81 -18.22 -16.89 17.15
C GLY A 81 -16.82 -17.42 16.83
N ALA A 82 -15.96 -16.55 16.31
CA ALA A 82 -14.53 -16.81 16.24
C ALA A 82 -13.93 -16.83 17.66
N PRO A 83 -13.07 -17.81 18.01
CA PRO A 83 -12.39 -17.79 19.29
C PRO A 83 -11.39 -16.62 19.32
N ALA A 84 -11.52 -15.78 20.34
CA ALA A 84 -10.57 -14.73 20.65
C ALA A 84 -9.26 -15.35 21.14
N GLU A 85 -8.25 -15.44 20.27
CA GLU A 85 -6.88 -15.67 20.71
C GLU A 85 -6.38 -14.40 21.40
N THR A 86 -6.30 -14.47 22.72
CA THR A 86 -5.66 -13.46 23.57
C THR A 86 -4.18 -13.41 23.25
N MET A 87 -3.72 -12.29 22.66
CA MET A 87 -2.30 -11.96 22.61
C MET A 87 -1.78 -11.78 24.04
N GLU A 88 -0.93 -12.68 24.49
CA GLU A 88 -0.15 -12.47 25.71
C GLU A 88 0.77 -11.27 25.51
N ILE A 89 0.49 -10.20 26.27
CA ILE A 89 1.37 -9.04 26.40
C ILE A 89 2.58 -9.52 27.19
N TRP A 90 3.73 -9.65 26.52
CA TRP A 90 4.99 -10.02 27.18
C TRP A 90 5.45 -8.88 28.09
N LYS A 91 5.59 -9.18 29.38
CA LYS A 91 6.13 -8.28 30.41
C LYS A 91 7.61 -7.99 30.18
N GLU A 92 8.02 -6.74 30.44
CA GLU A 92 9.42 -6.33 30.50
C GLU A 92 10.18 -7.15 31.57
N PRO A 93 11.43 -7.59 31.30
CA PRO A 93 12.20 -8.33 32.29
C PRO A 93 12.76 -7.39 33.38
N GLU A 94 12.62 -7.80 34.65
CA GLU A 94 13.18 -7.12 35.81
C GLU A 94 14.72 -7.09 35.79
N ALA A 95 15.28 -6.00 36.32
CA ALA A 95 16.72 -5.78 36.44
C ALA A 95 17.40 -6.82 37.35
N VAL A 96 18.34 -7.59 36.80
CA VAL A 96 19.10 -8.60 37.55
C VAL A 96 20.28 -7.94 38.25
N ALA A 97 20.34 -8.10 39.58
CA ALA A 97 21.40 -7.62 40.45
C ALA A 97 22.78 -8.23 40.13
N ALA A 98 23.82 -7.43 40.32
CA ALA A 98 25.22 -7.78 40.05
C ALA A 98 25.77 -8.84 41.03
N ALA A 99 26.40 -9.88 40.48
CA ALA A 99 27.22 -10.83 41.23
C ALA A 99 28.71 -10.56 40.96
N GLU A 100 29.53 -10.57 42.03
CA GLU A 100 30.96 -10.31 41.99
C GLU A 100 31.78 -11.42 41.31
N PRO A 101 33.00 -11.12 40.77
CA PRO A 101 33.65 -11.98 39.81
C PRO A 101 34.55 -13.05 40.44
N GLU A 102 34.29 -14.32 40.13
CA GLU A 102 35.28 -15.39 40.32
C GLU A 102 36.35 -15.35 39.21
N LYS A 103 37.61 -15.45 39.63
CA LYS A 103 38.79 -15.50 38.77
C LYS A 103 38.83 -16.79 37.96
N LYS A 104 38.49 -16.73 36.67
CA LYS A 104 38.78 -17.81 35.70
C LYS A 104 39.42 -17.29 34.42
N GLY A 105 40.75 -17.47 34.37
CA GLY A 105 41.52 -17.98 33.22
C GLY A 105 41.48 -17.19 31.92
N LEU A 106 42.66 -16.78 31.45
CA LEU A 106 42.93 -16.15 30.15
C LEU A 106 42.31 -16.88 28.94
N PHE A 107 41.95 -18.17 29.08
CA PHE A 107 41.26 -18.98 28.07
C PHE A 107 39.73 -18.72 27.96
N SER A 108 39.06 -18.12 28.94
CA SER A 108 37.65 -17.71 28.81
C SER A 108 37.48 -16.43 27.98
N ARG A 109 38.52 -15.57 27.96
CA ARG A 109 38.59 -14.38 27.09
C ARG A 109 38.73 -14.72 25.60
N LEU A 110 39.24 -15.92 25.27
CA LEU A 110 39.43 -16.36 23.88
C LEU A 110 38.28 -17.23 23.33
N ARG A 111 37.37 -17.74 24.18
CA ARG A 111 36.09 -18.34 23.73
C ARG A 111 34.92 -17.35 23.70
N GLY A 112 35.06 -16.18 24.34
CA GLY A 112 34.08 -15.08 24.34
C GLY A 112 34.17 -14.14 23.13
N ALA A 113 35.23 -14.23 22.34
CA ALA A 113 35.35 -13.56 21.05
C ALA A 113 34.78 -14.53 20.00
N VAL A 114 33.50 -14.55 19.66
CA VAL A 114 32.71 -13.44 19.15
C VAL A 114 31.24 -13.75 19.47
N THR A 115 30.71 -13.32 20.61
CA THR A 115 29.29 -13.52 20.93
C THR A 115 28.37 -12.58 20.15
N GLU A 116 28.92 -11.49 19.64
CA GLU A 116 28.21 -10.41 18.97
C GLU A 116 28.72 -10.28 17.52
N LYS A 117 27.81 -10.17 16.56
CA LYS A 117 28.12 -9.84 15.15
C LYS A 117 27.65 -8.41 14.89
N THR A 118 28.45 -7.65 14.18
CA THR A 118 28.04 -6.37 13.60
C THR A 118 27.68 -6.61 12.15
N LEU A 119 26.53 -6.11 11.71
CA LEU A 119 26.15 -6.14 10.30
C LEU A 119 26.80 -4.97 9.57
N THR A 120 27.31 -5.22 8.37
CA THR A 120 27.86 -4.18 7.49
C THR A 120 26.80 -3.68 6.50
N ALA A 121 27.07 -2.58 5.80
CA ALA A 121 26.18 -2.12 4.74
C ALA A 121 26.07 -3.16 3.61
N GLU A 122 27.17 -3.86 3.31
CA GLU A 122 27.25 -4.91 2.30
C GLU A 122 26.43 -6.15 2.68
N ASP A 123 26.37 -6.51 3.98
CA ASP A 123 25.50 -7.58 4.48
C ASP A 123 24.02 -7.27 4.16
N ILE A 124 23.59 -6.02 4.35
CA ILE A 124 22.23 -5.58 4.04
C ILE A 124 22.02 -5.48 2.53
N ASP A 125 22.99 -4.95 1.78
CA ASP A 125 22.89 -4.88 0.33
C ASP A 125 22.75 -6.26 -0.32
N GLY A 126 23.57 -7.22 0.09
CA GLY A 126 23.49 -8.59 -0.42
C GLY A 126 22.13 -9.25 -0.12
N PHE A 127 21.53 -8.95 1.04
CA PHE A 127 20.18 -9.44 1.37
C PHE A 127 19.11 -8.86 0.42
N PHE A 128 19.14 -7.55 0.14
CA PHE A 128 18.18 -6.94 -0.78
C PHE A 128 18.45 -7.35 -2.23
N ASP A 129 19.70 -7.53 -2.65
CA ASP A 129 20.03 -7.99 -4.01
C ASP A 129 19.49 -9.41 -4.26
N GLU A 130 19.48 -10.28 -3.24
CA GLU A 130 18.87 -11.62 -3.33
C GLU A 130 17.33 -11.60 -3.24
N SER A 131 16.76 -10.69 -2.44
CA SER A 131 15.31 -10.67 -2.15
C SER A 131 14.48 -9.69 -2.99
N GLU A 132 15.10 -8.77 -3.71
CA GLU A 132 14.41 -7.73 -4.49
C GLU A 132 13.48 -8.33 -5.56
N THR A 133 13.93 -9.38 -6.25
CA THR A 133 13.08 -10.09 -7.22
C THR A 133 11.84 -10.67 -6.54
N GLU A 134 11.96 -11.20 -5.31
CA GLU A 134 10.84 -11.72 -4.55
C GLU A 134 9.89 -10.60 -4.09
N LEU A 135 10.43 -9.48 -3.64
CA LEU A 135 9.64 -8.29 -3.28
C LEU A 135 8.83 -7.79 -4.48
N LEU A 136 9.46 -7.69 -5.66
CA LEU A 136 8.79 -7.28 -6.90
C LEU A 136 7.72 -8.28 -7.35
N GLN A 137 7.99 -9.58 -7.25
CA GLN A 137 7.01 -10.64 -7.55
C GLN A 137 5.81 -10.61 -6.59
N ASN A 138 5.96 -10.02 -5.41
CA ASN A 138 4.89 -9.82 -4.42
C ASN A 138 4.35 -8.37 -4.43
N ASN A 139 4.47 -7.66 -5.55
CA ASN A 139 3.88 -6.34 -5.79
C ASN A 139 4.40 -5.23 -4.87
N VAL A 140 5.62 -5.38 -4.34
CA VAL A 140 6.31 -4.28 -3.66
C VAL A 140 7.01 -3.43 -4.72
N ALA A 141 6.74 -2.13 -4.70
CA ALA A 141 7.39 -1.19 -5.63
C ALA A 141 8.90 -1.10 -5.34
N ILE A 142 9.71 -0.86 -6.37
CA ILE A 142 11.18 -0.74 -6.24
C ILE A 142 11.53 0.36 -5.23
N GLU A 143 10.81 1.47 -5.27
CA GLU A 143 11.00 2.61 -4.37
C GLU A 143 10.75 2.24 -2.90
N VAL A 144 9.81 1.31 -2.65
CA VAL A 144 9.56 0.79 -1.30
C VAL A 144 10.66 -0.18 -0.90
N SER A 145 11.14 -1.02 -1.80
CA SER A 145 12.30 -1.90 -1.57
C SER A 145 13.55 -1.08 -1.19
N ASP A 146 13.84 -0.02 -1.94
CA ASP A 146 14.94 0.90 -1.67
C ASP A 146 14.79 1.63 -0.32
N PHE A 147 13.56 2.05 0.02
CA PHE A 147 13.25 2.62 1.32
C PHE A 147 13.56 1.63 2.45
N LEU A 148 13.09 0.37 2.34
CA LEU A 148 13.36 -0.67 3.34
C LEU A 148 14.86 -0.94 3.46
N ARG A 149 15.59 -1.00 2.34
CA ARG A 149 17.05 -1.17 2.31
C ARG A 149 17.75 -0.08 3.10
N LYS A 150 17.37 1.17 2.89
CA LYS A 150 17.93 2.32 3.61
C LYS A 150 17.61 2.27 5.10
N GLU A 151 16.35 2.05 5.46
CA GLU A 151 15.92 1.97 6.86
C GLU A 151 16.64 0.85 7.62
N LEU A 152 16.83 -0.32 7.00
CA LEU A 152 17.54 -1.42 7.65
C LEU A 152 19.01 -1.09 7.89
N LYS A 153 19.65 -0.39 6.94
CA LYS A 153 21.02 0.08 7.14
C LYS A 153 21.11 1.00 8.35
N GLU A 154 20.24 2.00 8.45
CA GLU A 154 20.21 2.93 9.59
C GLU A 154 19.89 2.23 10.92
N LYS A 155 19.01 1.23 10.89
CA LYS A 155 18.60 0.49 12.09
C LYS A 155 19.62 -0.56 12.54
N LEU A 156 20.45 -1.13 11.67
CA LEU A 156 21.24 -2.33 12.00
C LEU A 156 22.76 -2.23 11.75
N VAL A 157 23.21 -1.37 10.82
CA VAL A 157 24.64 -1.26 10.49
C VAL A 157 25.41 -0.71 11.68
N GLU A 158 26.61 -1.24 11.91
CA GLU A 158 27.51 -0.84 13.00
C GLU A 158 26.99 -1.06 14.43
N LYS A 159 25.82 -1.68 14.59
CA LYS A 159 25.27 -2.03 15.91
C LYS A 159 25.68 -3.47 16.29
N PRO A 160 26.25 -3.69 17.48
CA PRO A 160 26.59 -5.04 17.94
C PRO A 160 25.32 -5.82 18.27
N ILE A 161 25.13 -6.96 17.61
CA ILE A 161 23.97 -7.83 17.81
C ILE A 161 24.44 -9.19 18.33
N LYS A 162 23.84 -9.67 19.44
CA LYS A 162 24.10 -11.02 19.94
C LYS A 162 23.74 -12.05 18.87
N ARG A 163 24.65 -12.96 18.55
CA ARG A 163 24.45 -13.97 17.49
C ARG A 163 23.19 -14.82 17.70
N SER A 164 22.86 -15.14 18.95
CA SER A 164 21.65 -15.89 19.31
C SER A 164 20.34 -15.11 19.07
N GLN A 165 20.41 -13.80 18.86
CA GLN A 165 19.29 -12.89 18.64
C GLN A 165 19.36 -12.20 17.27
N ALA A 166 20.34 -12.54 16.43
CA ALA A 166 20.55 -11.86 15.16
C ALA A 166 19.30 -11.92 14.26
N GLU A 167 18.70 -13.11 14.14
CA GLU A 167 17.47 -13.30 13.37
C GLU A 167 16.32 -12.45 13.92
N SER A 168 16.07 -12.49 15.23
CA SER A 168 14.93 -11.77 15.83
C SER A 168 15.11 -10.25 15.78
N VAL A 169 16.34 -9.75 15.92
CA VAL A 169 16.65 -8.32 15.81
C VAL A 169 16.47 -7.83 14.36
N VAL A 170 16.97 -8.58 13.38
CA VAL A 170 16.81 -8.24 11.95
C VAL A 170 15.34 -8.27 11.55
N LEU A 171 14.60 -9.31 11.93
CA LEU A 171 13.17 -9.42 11.63
C LEU A 171 12.37 -8.27 12.23
N ARG A 172 12.63 -7.92 13.50
CA ARG A 172 11.96 -6.79 14.16
C ARG A 172 12.25 -5.47 13.44
N ALA A 173 13.51 -5.21 13.11
CA ALA A 173 13.88 -4.00 12.37
C ALA A 173 13.17 -3.93 11.01
N PHE A 174 13.02 -5.07 10.33
CA PHE A 174 12.29 -5.16 9.06
C PHE A 174 10.78 -4.93 9.22
N GLU A 175 10.15 -5.53 10.24
CA GLU A 175 8.74 -5.28 10.57
C GLU A 175 8.48 -3.81 10.89
N GLU A 176 9.35 -3.19 11.68
CA GLU A 176 9.28 -1.76 11.99
C GLU A 176 9.44 -0.91 10.71
N SER A 177 10.40 -1.22 9.84
CA SER A 177 10.58 -0.50 8.57
C SER A 177 9.38 -0.65 7.62
N ILE A 178 8.73 -1.82 7.60
CA ILE A 178 7.46 -1.99 6.87
C ILE A 178 6.37 -1.13 7.49
N PHE A 179 6.25 -1.12 8.82
CA PHE A 179 5.28 -0.30 9.53
C PHE A 179 5.49 1.19 9.21
N ASP A 180 6.73 1.65 9.25
CA ASP A 180 7.11 3.03 8.92
C ASP A 180 6.78 3.37 7.45
N ALA A 181 6.94 2.42 6.52
CA ALA A 181 6.59 2.60 5.12
C ALA A 181 5.08 2.81 4.90
N VAL A 182 4.23 2.14 5.69
CA VAL A 182 2.76 2.19 5.53
C VAL A 182 2.08 3.21 6.46
N ASN A 183 2.72 3.59 7.56
CA ASN A 183 2.15 4.46 8.57
C ASN A 183 2.38 5.94 8.24
N GLN A 184 1.60 6.48 7.30
CA GLN A 184 1.63 7.90 6.92
C GLN A 184 0.76 8.79 7.82
N GLY A 185 0.36 8.28 8.99
CA GLY A 185 -0.56 8.94 9.92
C GLY A 185 -2.03 8.58 9.70
N SER A 186 -2.86 8.99 10.65
CA SER A 186 -4.30 8.73 10.64
C SER A 186 -5.10 9.94 10.19
N ILE A 187 -6.17 9.71 9.43
CA ILE A 187 -7.15 10.75 9.10
C ILE A 187 -8.24 10.76 10.20
N ASP A 188 -8.29 11.85 10.99
CA ASP A 188 -9.40 12.09 11.93
C ASP A 188 -10.64 12.59 11.16
N LEU A 189 -11.45 11.65 10.69
CA LEU A 189 -12.68 11.96 9.96
C LEU A 189 -13.71 12.67 10.83
N GLU A 190 -13.84 12.28 12.09
CA GLU A 190 -14.81 12.85 13.04
C GLU A 190 -14.46 14.31 13.37
N GLY A 191 -13.18 14.60 13.62
CA GLY A 191 -12.68 15.96 13.81
C GLY A 191 -12.91 16.83 12.58
N LYS A 192 -12.71 16.29 11.37
CA LYS A 192 -12.98 17.01 10.11
C LYS A 192 -14.46 17.35 9.93
N ILE A 193 -15.36 16.42 10.27
CA ILE A 193 -16.81 16.67 10.22
C ILE A 193 -17.19 17.78 11.23
N LYS A 194 -16.70 17.68 12.47
CA LYS A 194 -16.95 18.70 13.51
C LYS A 194 -16.43 20.08 13.13
N ALA A 195 -15.23 20.15 12.55
CA ALA A 195 -14.64 21.40 12.07
C ALA A 195 -15.49 22.04 10.97
N ALA A 196 -15.89 21.25 9.96
CA ALA A 196 -16.76 21.73 8.88
C ALA A 196 -18.11 22.25 9.42
N ARG A 197 -18.74 21.50 10.34
CA ARG A 197 -20.01 21.91 10.97
C ARG A 197 -19.88 23.23 11.74
N LYS A 198 -18.77 23.45 12.46
CA LYS A 198 -18.50 24.73 13.16
C LYS A 198 -18.39 25.92 12.19
N GLU A 199 -17.93 25.67 10.97
CA GLU A 199 -17.86 26.66 9.88
C GLU A 199 -19.20 26.82 9.13
N GLY A 200 -20.26 26.11 9.55
CA GLY A 200 -21.57 26.19 8.91
C GLY A 200 -21.64 25.53 7.52
N ARG A 201 -20.79 24.52 7.26
CA ARG A 201 -20.76 23.80 5.98
C ARG A 201 -20.63 22.28 6.17
N PRO A 202 -21.08 21.46 5.20
CA PRO A 202 -20.81 20.04 5.21
C PRO A 202 -19.33 19.75 4.92
N LEU A 203 -18.87 18.57 5.33
CA LEU A 203 -17.63 17.98 4.85
C LEU A 203 -17.86 17.37 3.45
N LEU A 204 -17.15 17.87 2.45
CA LEU A 204 -17.11 17.26 1.12
C LEU A 204 -15.99 16.21 1.04
N VAL A 205 -16.33 14.99 0.66
CA VAL A 205 -15.39 13.91 0.38
C VAL A 205 -15.54 13.49 -1.07
N VAL A 206 -14.50 13.73 -1.87
CA VAL A 206 -14.48 13.40 -3.30
C VAL A 206 -13.70 12.12 -3.53
N PHE A 207 -14.29 11.17 -4.25
CA PHE A 207 -13.66 9.89 -4.55
C PHE A 207 -13.03 9.94 -5.94
N LEU A 208 -11.72 9.76 -6.01
CA LEU A 208 -10.95 9.78 -7.25
C LEU A 208 -10.30 8.41 -7.53
N GLY A 209 -10.05 8.11 -8.80
CA GLY A 209 -9.34 6.90 -9.22
C GLY A 209 -9.92 6.26 -10.48
N PHE A 210 -9.19 5.29 -11.03
CA PHE A 210 -9.54 4.63 -12.30
C PHE A 210 -10.86 3.86 -12.27
N ASN A 211 -11.34 3.46 -13.45
CA ASN A 211 -12.47 2.52 -13.53
C ASN A 211 -12.12 1.19 -12.86
N GLY A 212 -13.09 0.59 -12.17
CA GLY A 212 -12.90 -0.68 -11.47
C GLY A 212 -12.18 -0.60 -10.12
N SER A 213 -11.70 0.57 -9.68
CA SER A 213 -11.05 0.72 -8.35
C SER A 213 -12.02 0.64 -7.16
N GLY A 214 -13.33 0.49 -7.42
CA GLY A 214 -14.34 0.33 -6.38
C GLY A 214 -14.92 1.62 -5.78
N LYS A 215 -14.73 2.78 -6.42
CA LYS A 215 -15.23 4.11 -5.94
C LYS A 215 -16.70 4.09 -5.49
N THR A 216 -17.62 3.78 -6.40
CA THR A 216 -19.08 3.77 -6.15
C THR A 216 -19.47 2.83 -4.99
N SER A 217 -18.87 1.63 -4.94
CA SER A 217 -19.12 0.69 -3.85
C SER A 217 -18.52 1.16 -2.51
N SER A 218 -17.36 1.81 -2.54
CA SER A 218 -16.73 2.41 -1.35
C SER A 218 -17.54 3.60 -0.81
N ILE A 219 -18.15 4.41 -1.68
CA ILE A 219 -19.09 5.46 -1.28
C ILE A 219 -20.27 4.86 -0.51
N GLY A 220 -20.89 3.79 -1.04
CA GLY A 220 -21.99 3.12 -0.34
C GLY A 220 -21.59 2.59 1.05
N LYS A 221 -20.38 2.01 1.17
CA LYS A 221 -19.84 1.54 2.47
C LYS A 221 -19.58 2.70 3.43
N LEU A 222 -18.97 3.79 2.96
CA LEU A 222 -18.70 4.95 3.80
C LEU A 222 -19.98 5.66 4.22
N ALA A 223 -20.96 5.78 3.32
CA ALA A 223 -22.30 6.29 3.65
C ALA A 223 -22.92 5.46 4.78
N GLN A 224 -22.92 4.14 4.65
CA GLN A 224 -23.43 3.25 5.70
C GLN A 224 -22.69 3.43 7.02
N TYR A 225 -21.36 3.53 6.99
CA TYR A 225 -20.56 3.78 8.18
C TYR A 225 -20.96 5.10 8.84
N LEU A 226 -21.02 6.19 8.09
CA LEU A 226 -21.35 7.52 8.62
C LEU A 226 -22.78 7.60 9.18
N THR A 227 -23.76 7.04 8.47
CA THR A 227 -25.15 6.99 8.94
C THR A 227 -25.29 6.17 10.22
N ARG A 228 -24.56 5.05 10.36
CA ARG A 228 -24.51 4.27 11.62
C ARG A 228 -23.94 5.09 12.78
N HIS A 229 -23.01 5.99 12.50
CA HIS A 229 -22.43 6.94 13.47
C HIS A 229 -23.23 8.24 13.61
N LYS A 230 -24.49 8.27 13.14
CA LYS A 230 -25.46 9.37 13.32
C LYS A 230 -25.10 10.68 12.60
N HIS A 231 -24.27 10.61 11.56
CA HIS A 231 -24.03 11.75 10.66
C HIS A 231 -25.09 11.78 9.54
N GLY A 232 -25.55 12.99 9.22
CA GLY A 232 -26.39 13.23 8.04
C GLY A 232 -25.55 13.17 6.76
N VAL A 233 -25.95 12.37 5.78
CA VAL A 233 -25.16 12.12 4.56
C VAL A 233 -26.02 12.31 3.32
N VAL A 234 -25.44 12.95 2.29
CA VAL A 234 -25.95 12.94 0.92
C VAL A 234 -24.84 12.46 -0.02
N VAL A 235 -25.21 11.74 -1.09
CA VAL A 235 -24.28 11.33 -2.13
C VAL A 235 -24.49 12.12 -3.42
N ALA A 236 -23.41 12.44 -4.12
CA ALA A 236 -23.45 13.17 -5.40
C ALA A 236 -23.01 12.23 -6.54
N ALA A 237 -23.85 12.09 -7.56
CA ALA A 237 -23.59 11.25 -8.73
C ALA A 237 -22.75 11.98 -9.80
N GLY A 238 -21.49 12.27 -9.48
CA GLY A 238 -20.56 12.96 -10.38
C GLY A 238 -19.96 12.09 -11.50
N ASP A 239 -20.15 10.76 -11.51
CA ASP A 239 -19.88 9.91 -12.70
C ASP A 239 -20.99 10.08 -13.75
N THR A 240 -21.10 11.28 -14.32
CA THR A 240 -22.21 11.67 -15.21
C THR A 240 -22.15 11.02 -16.60
N PHE A 241 -21.00 10.45 -16.97
CA PHE A 241 -20.74 9.84 -18.28
C PHE A 241 -21.00 8.34 -18.31
N ARG A 242 -21.44 7.73 -17.20
CA ARG A 242 -21.77 6.31 -17.12
C ARG A 242 -23.13 6.16 -16.46
N ALA A 243 -24.19 6.04 -17.27
CA ALA A 243 -25.56 5.91 -16.79
C ALA A 243 -25.72 4.78 -15.75
N ALA A 244 -25.13 3.61 -16.01
CA ALA A 244 -25.14 2.49 -15.08
C ALA A 244 -24.45 2.79 -13.73
N SER A 245 -23.44 3.67 -13.69
CA SER A 245 -22.82 4.10 -12.42
C SER A 245 -23.79 4.93 -11.58
N ILE A 246 -24.57 5.80 -12.22
CA ILE A 246 -25.59 6.62 -11.53
C ILE A 246 -26.66 5.72 -10.91
N GLU A 247 -27.18 4.75 -11.67
CA GLU A 247 -28.17 3.77 -11.18
C GLU A 247 -27.61 2.88 -10.06
N GLN A 248 -26.34 2.48 -10.17
CA GLN A 248 -25.66 1.72 -9.12
C GLN A 248 -25.53 2.55 -7.83
N LEU A 249 -25.12 3.81 -7.93
CA LEU A 249 -25.01 4.71 -6.78
C LEU A 249 -26.37 4.95 -6.14
N GLU A 250 -27.41 5.14 -6.95
CA GLU A 250 -28.80 5.28 -6.47
C GLU A 250 -29.28 4.03 -5.72
N THR A 251 -28.95 2.85 -6.22
CA THR A 251 -29.26 1.58 -5.53
C THR A 251 -28.57 1.50 -4.17
N HIS A 252 -27.30 1.91 -4.09
CA HIS A 252 -26.58 1.99 -2.82
C HIS A 252 -27.19 3.04 -1.87
N ALA A 253 -27.49 4.24 -2.37
CA ALA A 253 -28.09 5.32 -1.59
C ALA A 253 -29.43 4.90 -0.99
N LYS A 254 -30.31 4.30 -1.81
CA LYS A 254 -31.60 3.76 -1.38
C LYS A 254 -31.45 2.66 -0.33
N ARG A 255 -30.46 1.78 -0.46
CA ARG A 255 -30.21 0.70 0.50
C ARG A 255 -29.76 1.23 1.87
N VAL A 256 -28.99 2.32 1.89
CA VAL A 256 -28.51 2.95 3.13
C VAL A 256 -29.53 3.92 3.71
N GLY A 257 -30.44 4.45 2.88
CA GLY A 257 -31.43 5.45 3.29
C GLY A 257 -30.86 6.87 3.32
N VAL A 258 -29.96 7.19 2.36
CA VAL A 258 -29.37 8.54 2.20
C VAL A 258 -29.86 9.18 0.91
N ASP A 259 -29.93 10.51 0.91
CA ASP A 259 -30.30 11.27 -0.28
C ASP A 259 -29.22 11.19 -1.36
N ILE A 260 -29.65 11.34 -2.61
CA ILE A 260 -28.77 11.39 -3.78
C ILE A 260 -29.08 12.62 -4.64
N VAL A 261 -28.03 13.35 -5.02
CA VAL A 261 -28.10 14.41 -6.03
C VAL A 261 -27.52 13.89 -7.33
N LYS A 262 -28.31 13.95 -8.40
CA LYS A 262 -27.94 13.49 -9.74
C LYS A 262 -28.57 14.39 -10.79
N HIS A 263 -27.86 14.58 -11.89
CA HIS A 263 -28.37 15.25 -13.09
C HIS A 263 -28.59 14.24 -14.22
N ARG A 264 -28.96 14.74 -15.40
CA ARG A 264 -29.01 13.93 -16.62
C ARG A 264 -27.63 13.40 -17.00
N TYR A 265 -27.61 12.30 -17.73
CA TYR A 265 -26.39 11.76 -18.34
C TYR A 265 -25.67 12.85 -19.16
N GLY A 266 -24.34 12.91 -19.04
CA GLY A 266 -23.48 13.91 -19.69
C GLY A 266 -23.58 15.32 -19.12
N ALA A 267 -24.16 15.49 -17.93
CA ALA A 267 -24.11 16.75 -17.20
C ALA A 267 -22.69 17.04 -16.67
N ASP A 268 -22.42 18.30 -16.36
CA ASP A 268 -21.19 18.72 -15.69
C ASP A 268 -21.10 18.12 -14.29
N ALA A 269 -20.00 17.41 -14.00
CA ALA A 269 -19.80 16.73 -12.72
C ALA A 269 -19.65 17.74 -11.58
N ALA A 270 -18.97 18.87 -11.82
CA ALA A 270 -18.78 19.91 -10.84
C ALA A 270 -20.12 20.53 -10.42
N ALA A 271 -21.02 20.80 -11.37
CA ALA A 271 -22.38 21.25 -11.09
C ALA A 271 -23.17 20.26 -10.21
N VAL A 272 -23.09 18.95 -10.47
CA VAL A 272 -23.77 17.93 -9.62
C VAL A 272 -23.26 17.99 -8.18
N ILE A 273 -21.93 18.08 -8.00
CA ILE A 273 -21.30 18.13 -6.68
C ILE A 273 -21.64 19.44 -5.97
N PHE A 274 -21.64 20.57 -6.71
CA PHE A 274 -22.03 21.87 -6.18
C PHE A 274 -23.47 21.84 -5.64
N ASP A 275 -24.40 21.30 -6.42
CA ASP A 275 -25.81 21.19 -6.00
C ASP A 275 -25.98 20.26 -4.81
N ALA A 276 -25.17 19.20 -4.70
CA ALA A 276 -25.15 18.34 -3.50
C ALA A 276 -24.66 19.07 -2.24
N VAL A 277 -23.64 19.92 -2.38
CA VAL A 277 -23.14 20.76 -1.27
C VAL A 277 -24.20 21.79 -0.85
N GLN A 278 -24.87 22.43 -1.82
CA GLN A 278 -25.93 23.38 -1.54
C GLN A 278 -27.15 22.71 -0.89
N HIS A 279 -27.53 21.54 -1.37
CA HIS A 279 -28.57 20.71 -0.75
C HIS A 279 -28.21 20.42 0.70
N ALA A 280 -27.04 19.82 0.98
CA ALA A 280 -26.59 19.50 2.33
C ALA A 280 -26.56 20.72 3.27
N ARG A 281 -26.13 21.89 2.77
CA ARG A 281 -26.16 23.15 3.54
C ARG A 281 -27.60 23.54 3.91
N SER A 282 -28.52 23.48 2.96
CA SER A 282 -29.92 23.86 3.20
C SER A 282 -30.67 22.90 4.12
N THR A 283 -30.32 21.62 4.10
CA THR A 283 -30.96 20.56 4.89
C THR A 283 -30.24 20.24 6.20
N GLY A 284 -29.08 20.87 6.44
CA GLY A 284 -28.29 20.67 7.66
C GLY A 284 -27.60 19.31 7.74
N LEU A 285 -27.25 18.71 6.60
CA LEU A 285 -26.51 17.46 6.52
C LEU A 285 -25.02 17.69 6.76
N ASP A 286 -24.34 16.66 7.27
CA ASP A 286 -22.96 16.75 7.74
C ASP A 286 -21.94 16.46 6.64
N VAL A 287 -22.25 15.53 5.74
CA VAL A 287 -21.28 15.00 4.79
C VAL A 287 -21.87 14.88 3.39
N VAL A 288 -21.10 15.31 2.40
CA VAL A 288 -21.35 15.05 0.97
C VAL A 288 -20.30 14.06 0.48
N LEU A 289 -20.74 12.91 -0.04
CA LEU A 289 -19.86 11.93 -0.68
C LEU A 289 -20.03 12.02 -2.20
N ALA A 290 -19.01 12.48 -2.90
CA ALA A 290 -19.06 12.69 -4.35
C ALA A 290 -18.37 11.54 -5.10
N ASP A 291 -19.15 10.86 -5.94
CA ASP A 291 -18.60 9.95 -6.96
C ASP A 291 -18.05 10.75 -8.13
N THR A 292 -17.06 10.19 -8.82
CA THR A 292 -16.48 10.79 -10.02
C THR A 292 -16.28 9.74 -11.09
N ALA A 293 -16.20 10.16 -12.35
CA ALA A 293 -15.87 9.27 -13.45
C ALA A 293 -14.47 8.65 -13.23
N GLY A 294 -14.35 7.32 -13.37
CA GLY A 294 -13.02 6.70 -13.41
C GLY A 294 -12.43 6.81 -14.80
N ARG A 295 -11.20 7.30 -14.94
CA ARG A 295 -10.53 7.37 -16.26
C ARG A 295 -9.02 7.27 -16.16
N THR A 296 -8.41 6.82 -17.25
CA THR A 296 -6.97 6.62 -17.43
C THR A 296 -6.23 7.97 -17.38
N HIS A 297 -5.04 7.98 -16.79
CA HIS A 297 -4.19 9.16 -16.54
C HIS A 297 -3.72 9.88 -17.81
N THR A 298 -4.06 9.34 -18.98
CA THR A 298 -3.70 9.85 -20.30
C THR A 298 -4.73 10.83 -20.87
N ASP A 299 -5.92 10.98 -20.26
CA ASP A 299 -6.95 11.90 -20.71
C ASP A 299 -6.81 13.28 -20.06
N LYS A 300 -6.08 14.19 -20.71
CA LYS A 300 -5.70 15.50 -20.16
C LYS A 300 -6.88 16.40 -19.81
N ASN A 301 -7.91 16.42 -20.65
CA ASN A 301 -9.06 17.31 -20.45
C ASN A 301 -9.86 16.95 -19.20
N LEU A 302 -9.81 15.69 -18.77
CA LEU A 302 -10.46 15.24 -17.55
C LEU A 302 -9.57 15.41 -16.31
N MET A 303 -8.25 15.26 -16.44
CA MET A 303 -7.37 15.59 -15.31
C MET A 303 -7.46 17.08 -14.91
N GLU A 304 -7.91 17.93 -15.84
CA GLU A 304 -8.23 19.35 -15.63
C GLU A 304 -9.65 19.58 -15.05
N GLU A 305 -10.57 18.61 -15.16
CA GLU A 305 -11.96 18.64 -14.65
C GLU A 305 -12.00 18.22 -13.16
#